data_AF-A0A8J3FFX7-F1
#
_entry.id   AF-A0A8J3FFX7-F1
#
_cell.length_a   1.000
_cell.length_b   1.000
_cell.length_c   1.000
_cell.angle_alpha   90.00
_cell.angle_beta   90.00
_cell.angle_gamma   90.00
#
_symmetry.space_group_name_H-M   'P 1'
#
loop_
_entity.id
_entity.type
_entity.pdbx_description
1 polymer ?
#
loop_
_entity_poly.entity_id
_entity_poly.type
_entity_poly.pdbx_seq_one_letter_code
_entity_poly.pdbx_strand_id
1 'polypeptide(L)'
;MQVPRLGRCALAAPAVLLAACGSPPPPYEDVIPRALRADFGPRVRVLVEEYQDTVAVDDAGARSACAVHLFGMEPNVARTVARVRTMFAWASCTWVRTEAGSVTDEAFAIDFQPGIQVRPTGENVREGVQREFPERLHEVAQIGPVGELARLDQERRRRAGEVAARSPVPRPTATRS
;
A
#
# COMPACT_ATOMS: atom_id res chain seq x y z
N MET A 1 38.15 -47.33 -47.14
CA MET A 1 36.83 -46.86 -47.60
C MET A 1 35.75 -47.62 -46.84
N GLN A 2 35.03 -46.98 -45.91
CA GLN A 2 33.68 -47.32 -45.45
C GLN A 2 33.24 -46.27 -44.40
N VAL A 3 32.03 -45.73 -44.60
CA VAL A 3 31.24 -44.77 -43.79
C VAL A 3 29.78 -45.27 -43.93
N PRO A 4 28.77 -45.00 -43.06
CA PRO A 4 28.66 -44.53 -41.66
C PRO A 4 27.72 -45.43 -40.79
N ARG A 5 27.40 -45.03 -39.53
CA ARG A 5 26.00 -44.76 -39.10
C ARG A 5 25.91 -44.04 -37.73
N LEU A 6 25.04 -43.02 -37.72
CA LEU A 6 24.61 -42.17 -36.60
C LEU A 6 23.69 -42.92 -35.63
N GLY A 7 23.72 -42.54 -34.35
CA GLY A 7 22.80 -43.10 -33.34
C GLY A 7 22.67 -42.28 -32.07
N ARG A 8 21.81 -41.24 -32.13
CA ARG A 8 21.02 -40.64 -31.02
C ARG A 8 21.76 -39.90 -29.90
N CYS A 9 21.80 -38.57 -30.04
CA CYS A 9 21.85 -37.64 -28.92
C CYS A 9 20.54 -37.74 -28.10
N ALA A 10 20.63 -38.17 -26.85
CA ALA A 10 19.59 -37.91 -25.86
C ALA A 10 19.73 -36.45 -25.39
N LEU A 11 18.83 -35.59 -25.85
CA LEU A 11 18.66 -34.23 -25.35
C LEU A 11 18.13 -34.29 -23.91
N ALA A 12 19.03 -34.18 -22.93
CA ALA A 12 18.66 -33.83 -21.57
C ALA A 12 18.21 -32.36 -21.58
N ALA A 13 16.91 -32.13 -21.47
CA ALA A 13 16.34 -30.80 -21.36
C ALA A 13 16.79 -30.15 -20.04
N PRO A 14 17.37 -28.94 -20.05
CA PRO A 14 17.66 -28.21 -18.82
C PRO A 14 16.34 -27.67 -18.25
N ALA A 15 16.00 -28.12 -17.04
CA ALA A 15 14.96 -27.50 -16.24
C ALA A 15 15.38 -26.06 -15.89
N VAL A 16 14.86 -25.10 -16.65
CA VAL A 16 14.97 -23.68 -16.34
C VAL A 16 14.10 -23.40 -15.12
N LEU A 17 14.69 -23.50 -13.93
CA LEU A 17 14.16 -22.88 -12.71
C LEU A 17 14.26 -21.37 -12.89
N LEU A 18 13.17 -20.76 -13.39
CA LEU A 18 12.94 -19.32 -13.33
C LEU A 18 12.81 -18.93 -11.84
N ALA A 19 13.95 -18.73 -11.19
CA ALA A 19 14.01 -17.95 -9.97
C ALA A 19 13.57 -16.53 -10.36
N ALA A 20 12.32 -16.20 -10.06
CA ALA A 20 11.85 -14.83 -10.11
C ALA A 20 12.72 -14.02 -9.15
N CYS A 21 13.70 -13.29 -9.68
CA CYS A 21 14.49 -12.30 -8.97
C CYS A 21 13.58 -11.13 -8.58
N GLY A 22 12.72 -11.35 -7.59
CA GLY A 22 12.17 -10.25 -6.82
C GLY A 22 13.30 -9.71 -5.96
N SER A 23 13.58 -8.42 -6.07
CA SER A 23 14.47 -7.74 -5.12
C SER A 23 14.06 -8.12 -3.70
N PRO A 24 14.99 -8.57 -2.83
CA PRO A 24 14.65 -8.81 -1.45
C PRO A 24 14.05 -7.52 -0.87
N PRO A 25 13.00 -7.62 -0.03
CA PRO A 25 12.50 -6.45 0.65
C PRO A 25 13.64 -5.81 1.45
N PRO A 26 13.64 -4.49 1.61
CA PRO A 26 14.65 -3.83 2.42
C PRO A 26 14.68 -4.42 3.84
N PRO A 27 15.84 -4.42 4.51
CA PRO A 27 16.05 -5.14 5.77
C PRO A 27 15.17 -4.66 6.94
N TYR A 28 14.49 -3.53 6.77
CA TYR A 28 13.63 -2.87 7.73
C TYR A 28 12.12 -3.11 7.49
N GLU A 29 11.75 -3.89 6.46
CA GLU A 29 10.36 -4.30 6.21
C GLU A 29 10.12 -5.75 6.65
N ASP A 30 8.97 -6.02 7.28
CA ASP A 30 8.58 -7.39 7.55
C ASP A 30 8.09 -8.07 6.25
N VAL A 31 8.42 -9.36 6.11
CA VAL A 31 7.84 -10.19 5.05
C VAL A 31 6.40 -10.54 5.40
N ILE A 32 5.45 -9.77 4.87
CA ILE A 32 4.02 -10.06 4.98
C ILE A 32 3.65 -11.18 3.99
N PRO A 33 3.09 -12.32 4.46
CA PRO A 33 2.60 -13.39 3.59
C PRO A 33 1.64 -12.88 2.52
N ARG A 34 1.78 -13.36 1.28
CA ARG A 34 0.99 -12.91 0.12
C ARG A 34 -0.53 -12.96 0.38
N ALA A 35 -1.01 -14.02 1.06
CA ALA A 35 -2.41 -14.16 1.41
C ALA A 35 -2.89 -13.02 2.34
N LEU A 36 -2.12 -12.70 3.38
CA LEU A 36 -2.44 -11.59 4.29
C LEU A 36 -2.38 -10.24 3.57
N ARG A 37 -1.39 -10.03 2.70
CA ARG A 37 -1.31 -8.80 1.89
C ARG A 37 -2.53 -8.64 0.99
N ALA A 38 -2.99 -9.72 0.37
CA ALA A 38 -4.18 -9.71 -0.49
C ALA A 38 -5.47 -9.43 0.30
N ASP A 39 -5.60 -10.00 1.50
CA ASP A 39 -6.78 -9.81 2.35
C ASP A 39 -6.82 -8.43 3.02
N PHE A 40 -5.69 -7.95 3.54
CA PHE A 40 -5.62 -6.69 4.29
C PHE A 40 -5.40 -5.47 3.41
N GLY A 41 -4.70 -5.57 2.28
CA GLY A 41 -4.38 -4.40 1.44
C GLY A 41 -5.61 -3.56 1.09
N PRO A 42 -6.67 -4.15 0.51
CA PRO A 42 -7.90 -3.42 0.21
C PRO A 42 -8.61 -2.87 1.45
N ARG A 43 -8.61 -3.61 2.57
CA ARG A 43 -9.29 -3.22 3.81
C ARG A 43 -8.58 -2.03 4.47
N VAL A 44 -7.26 -2.10 4.58
CA VAL A 44 -6.43 -1.02 5.13
C VAL A 44 -6.57 0.24 4.28
N ARG A 45 -6.57 0.13 2.94
CA ARG A 45 -6.84 1.28 2.07
C ARG A 45 -8.16 1.95 2.40
N VAL A 46 -9.25 1.19 2.50
CA VAL A 46 -10.57 1.76 2.82
C VAL A 46 -10.56 2.44 4.18
N LEU A 47 -9.98 1.83 5.21
CA LEU A 47 -9.88 2.43 6.54
C LEU A 47 -9.06 3.72 6.57
N VAL A 48 -7.99 3.79 5.77
CA VAL A 48 -7.19 5.01 5.63
C VAL A 48 -7.96 6.09 4.85
N GLU A 49 -8.66 5.72 3.76
CA GLU A 49 -9.53 6.65 3.01
C GLU A 49 -10.64 7.21 3.95
N GLU A 50 -11.30 6.36 4.73
CA GLU A 50 -12.32 6.79 5.70
C GLU A 50 -11.76 7.69 6.81
N TYR A 51 -10.55 7.40 7.29
CA TYR A 51 -9.87 8.27 8.26
C TYR A 51 -9.59 9.65 7.67
N GLN A 52 -8.99 9.71 6.47
CA GLN A 52 -8.67 10.96 5.76
C GLN A 52 -9.92 11.78 5.43
N ASP A 53 -11.02 11.13 5.06
CA ASP A 53 -12.32 11.77 4.84
C ASP A 53 -12.88 12.38 6.15
N THR A 54 -12.62 11.74 7.29
CA THR A 54 -13.13 12.20 8.60
C THR A 54 -12.36 13.40 9.14
N VAL A 55 -11.04 13.48 8.88
CA VAL A 55 -10.19 14.58 9.36
C VAL A 55 -10.13 15.76 8.39
N ALA A 56 -10.64 15.62 7.16
CA ALA A 56 -10.81 16.73 6.23
C ALA A 56 -12.02 17.59 6.65
N VAL A 57 -11.82 18.45 7.65
CA VAL A 57 -12.88 19.22 8.34
C VAL A 57 -13.58 20.24 7.42
N ASP A 58 -12.94 20.70 6.34
CA ASP A 58 -13.35 21.95 5.67
C ASP A 58 -14.03 21.79 4.29
N ASP A 59 -14.01 20.61 3.65
CA ASP A 59 -14.53 20.44 2.29
C ASP A 59 -15.65 19.39 2.20
N ALA A 60 -16.89 19.84 2.41
CA ALA A 60 -18.08 19.00 2.32
C ALA A 60 -18.17 18.28 0.94
N GLY A 61 -17.92 16.97 0.95
CA GLY A 61 -17.98 16.12 -0.25
C GLY A 61 -16.63 15.90 -0.94
N ALA A 62 -15.51 16.35 -0.37
CA ALA A 62 -14.19 15.84 -0.70
C ALA A 62 -14.11 14.36 -0.36
N ARG A 63 -13.42 13.60 -1.21
CA ARG A 63 -13.17 12.17 -1.01
C ARG A 63 -11.70 11.90 -1.19
N SER A 64 -11.07 11.27 -0.22
CA SER A 64 -9.69 10.83 -0.34
C SER A 64 -9.58 9.64 -1.30
N ALA A 65 -8.46 9.60 -1.99
CA ALA A 65 -8.04 8.49 -2.80
C ALA A 65 -6.62 8.11 -2.39
N CYS A 66 -6.46 6.92 -1.84
CA CYS A 66 -5.20 6.48 -1.26
C CYS A 66 -4.62 5.27 -1.98
N ALA A 67 -3.30 5.26 -2.13
CA ALA A 67 -2.52 4.04 -2.36
C ALA A 67 -1.84 3.65 -1.05
N VAL A 68 -1.79 2.34 -0.77
CA VAL A 68 -1.18 1.82 0.47
C VAL A 68 -0.15 0.75 0.16
N HIS A 69 0.93 0.74 0.94
CA HIS A 69 1.92 -0.33 0.97
C HIS A 69 2.00 -0.89 2.39
N LEU A 70 1.71 -2.18 2.52
CA LEU A 70 1.81 -2.87 3.80
C LEU A 70 3.26 -3.29 4.03
N PHE A 71 3.87 -2.77 5.10
CA PHE A 71 5.29 -3.00 5.41
C PHE A 71 5.52 -3.74 6.74
N GLY A 72 4.50 -3.90 7.56
CA GLY A 72 4.59 -4.62 8.82
C GLY A 72 3.27 -5.17 9.33
N MET A 73 3.35 -6.07 10.32
CA MET A 73 2.19 -6.54 11.08
C MET A 73 2.56 -6.98 12.50
N GLU A 74 1.61 -6.91 13.43
CA GLU A 74 1.70 -7.55 14.76
C GLU A 74 0.64 -8.65 14.93
N PRO A 75 1.00 -9.82 15.50
CA PRO A 75 2.38 -10.30 15.66
C PRO A 75 3.03 -10.53 14.28
N ASN A 76 4.32 -10.22 14.13
CA ASN A 76 5.05 -10.36 12.86
C ASN A 76 5.15 -11.81 12.33
N VAL A 77 4.87 -12.79 13.19
CA VAL A 77 4.78 -14.21 12.86
C VAL A 77 3.37 -14.67 12.47
N ALA A 78 2.39 -13.76 12.39
CA ALA A 78 1.03 -14.12 11.98
C ALA A 78 1.03 -14.79 10.58
N ARG A 79 0.17 -15.79 10.43
CA ARG A 79 -0.02 -16.53 9.17
C ARG A 79 -1.47 -16.56 8.69
N THR A 80 -2.39 -16.11 9.54
CA THR A 80 -3.83 -16.10 9.25
C THR A 80 -4.40 -14.74 9.65
N VAL A 81 -5.46 -14.33 8.94
CA VAL A 81 -6.14 -13.03 9.16
C VAL A 81 -6.57 -12.87 10.63
N ALA A 82 -7.13 -13.93 11.22
CA ALA A 82 -7.63 -13.91 12.60
C ALA A 82 -6.53 -13.69 13.67
N ARG A 83 -5.25 -13.87 13.32
CA ARG A 83 -4.14 -13.68 14.25
C ARG A 83 -3.50 -12.29 14.17
N VAL A 84 -3.74 -11.56 13.09
CA VAL A 84 -3.22 -10.20 12.92
C VAL A 84 -3.99 -9.26 13.82
N ARG A 85 -3.27 -8.56 14.71
CA ARG A 85 -3.81 -7.55 15.63
C ARG A 85 -3.63 -6.14 15.06
N THR A 86 -2.47 -5.88 14.45
CA THR A 86 -2.13 -4.58 13.89
C THR A 86 -1.51 -4.77 12.52
N MET A 87 -1.90 -3.95 11.55
CA MET A 87 -1.21 -3.82 10.27
C MET A 87 -0.53 -2.46 10.21
N PHE A 88 0.71 -2.41 9.71
CA PHE A 88 1.42 -1.17 9.47
C PHE A 88 1.49 -0.91 7.98
N ALA A 89 1.13 0.31 7.58
CA ALA A 89 1.01 0.70 6.19
C ALA A 89 1.59 2.08 5.96
N TRP A 90 2.23 2.26 4.81
CA TRP A 90 2.57 3.59 4.31
C TRP A 90 1.55 3.95 3.25
N ALA A 91 0.98 5.14 3.33
CA ALA A 91 -0.07 5.59 2.43
C ALA A 91 0.29 6.91 1.75
N SER A 92 0.00 6.98 0.45
CA SER A 92 0.00 8.21 -0.32
C SER A 92 -1.44 8.53 -0.68
N CYS A 93 -1.95 9.64 -0.16
CA CYS A 93 -3.35 10.03 -0.29
C CYS A 93 -3.47 11.38 -0.99
N THR A 94 -4.60 11.62 -1.64
CA THR A 94 -4.99 12.93 -2.18
C THR A 94 -6.49 13.09 -2.07
N TRP A 95 -6.97 14.30 -1.87
CA TRP A 95 -8.40 14.59 -1.91
C TRP A 95 -8.85 14.88 -3.33
N VAL A 96 -9.95 14.25 -3.71
CA VAL A 96 -10.63 14.43 -4.98
C VAL A 96 -11.76 15.44 -4.74
N ARG A 97 -11.82 16.47 -5.60
CA ARG A 97 -12.73 17.64 -5.60
C ARG A 97 -12.30 18.87 -4.81
N THR A 98 -11.17 18.83 -4.11
CA THR A 98 -10.54 20.01 -3.53
C THR A 98 -9.68 20.70 -4.60
N GLU A 99 -9.69 22.04 -4.67
CA GLU A 99 -8.74 22.78 -5.53
C GLU A 99 -7.28 22.57 -5.06
N ALA A 100 -7.12 22.28 -3.76
CA ALA A 100 -5.89 21.82 -3.18
C ALA A 100 -5.68 20.34 -3.53
N GLY A 101 -4.92 20.08 -4.60
CA GLY A 101 -4.35 18.77 -4.91
C GLY A 101 -3.25 18.36 -3.91
N SER A 102 -3.46 18.61 -2.62
CA SER A 102 -2.52 18.22 -1.56
C SER A 102 -2.36 16.70 -1.57
N VAL A 103 -1.10 16.28 -1.51
CA VAL A 103 -0.72 14.90 -1.35
C VAL A 103 -0.22 14.75 0.07
N THR A 104 -0.72 13.76 0.79
CA THR A 104 -0.22 13.38 2.11
C THR A 104 0.41 12.00 2.02
N ASP A 105 1.65 11.94 2.44
CA ASP A 105 2.49 10.75 2.45
C ASP A 105 2.81 10.43 3.90
N GLU A 106 2.21 9.37 4.44
CA GLU A 106 2.23 9.12 5.88
C GLU A 106 2.16 7.62 6.23
N ALA A 107 2.76 7.22 7.35
CA ALA A 107 2.62 5.88 7.90
C ALA A 107 1.46 5.77 8.90
N PHE A 108 0.82 4.60 8.92
CA PHE A 108 -0.33 4.27 9.74
C PHE A 108 -0.12 2.97 10.49
N ALA A 109 -0.51 2.94 11.76
CA ALA A 109 -0.77 1.72 12.52
C ALA A 109 -2.29 1.49 12.56
N ILE A 110 -2.74 0.34 12.07
CA ILE A 110 -4.16 -0.03 11.99
C ILE A 110 -4.40 -1.22 12.93
N ASP A 111 -4.99 -0.96 14.09
CA ASP A 111 -5.37 -2.00 15.05
C ASP A 111 -6.77 -2.54 14.72
N PHE A 112 -6.97 -3.85 14.84
CA PHE A 112 -8.25 -4.52 14.54
C PHE A 112 -9.00 -4.99 15.80
N GLN A 113 -8.38 -4.93 16.99
CA GLN A 113 -8.96 -5.40 18.26
C GLN A 113 -8.57 -4.47 19.43
N PRO A 114 -9.46 -4.19 20.40
CA PRO A 114 -10.85 -4.64 20.53
C PRO A 114 -11.86 -3.92 19.62
N GLY A 115 -11.39 -2.97 18.81
CA GLY A 115 -12.13 -2.31 17.74
C GLY A 115 -11.13 -1.82 16.69
N ILE A 116 -11.63 -1.31 15.55
CA ILE A 116 -10.74 -0.79 14.52
C ILE A 116 -10.28 0.61 14.92
N GLN A 117 -8.96 0.82 14.98
CA GLN A 117 -8.34 2.12 15.22
C GLN A 117 -7.29 2.38 14.14
N VAL A 118 -7.34 3.57 13.54
CA VAL A 118 -6.37 4.05 12.55
C VAL A 118 -5.55 5.15 13.21
N ARG A 119 -4.25 4.90 13.39
CA ARG A 119 -3.31 5.79 14.09
C ARG A 119 -2.24 6.27 13.10
N PRO A 120 -2.32 7.50 12.58
CA PRO A 120 -1.26 8.08 11.76
C PRO A 120 -0.03 8.45 12.60
N THR A 121 1.10 8.75 11.95
CA THR A 121 2.26 9.34 12.64
C THR A 121 1.98 10.75 13.19
N GLY A 122 1.03 11.47 12.62
CA GLY A 122 0.72 12.85 12.97
C GLY A 122 1.77 13.86 12.48
N GLU A 123 1.63 15.12 12.93
CA GLU A 123 2.46 16.24 12.47
C GLU A 123 3.95 16.06 12.77
N ASN A 124 4.29 15.50 13.93
CA ASN A 124 5.66 15.16 14.30
C ASN A 124 5.95 13.69 13.97
N VAL A 125 6.33 13.44 12.71
CA VAL A 125 6.58 12.09 12.18
C VAL A 125 7.51 11.29 13.09
N ARG A 126 8.60 11.89 13.59
CA ARG A 126 9.58 11.16 14.42
C ARG A 126 8.98 10.66 15.72
N GLU A 127 8.27 11.54 16.43
CA GLU A 127 7.64 11.21 17.71
C GLU A 127 6.48 10.23 17.51
N GLY A 128 5.66 10.44 16.49
CA GLY A 128 4.60 9.52 16.10
C GLY A 128 5.12 8.13 15.79
N VAL A 129 6.20 8.03 15.01
CA VAL A 129 6.82 6.74 14.71
C VAL A 129 7.28 6.04 15.99
N GLN A 130 7.95 6.76 16.89
CA GLN A 130 8.43 6.18 18.15
C GLN A 130 7.29 5.71 19.06
N ARG A 131 6.14 6.39 19.04
CA ARG A 131 4.99 6.09 19.88
C ARG A 131 4.13 4.96 19.33
N GLU A 132 3.87 4.96 18.02
CA GLU A 132 2.85 4.10 17.41
C GLU A 132 3.42 2.82 16.78
N PHE A 133 4.74 2.77 16.48
CA PHE A 133 5.35 1.69 15.71
C PHE A 133 6.40 0.92 16.53
N PRO A 134 6.54 -0.39 16.32
CA PRO A 134 7.63 -1.16 16.92
C PRO A 134 8.97 -0.73 16.34
N GLU A 135 10.04 -0.77 17.15
CA GLU A 135 11.38 -0.27 16.81
C GLU A 135 11.91 -0.78 15.47
N ARG A 136 11.67 -2.07 15.17
CA ARG A 136 12.12 -2.70 13.91
C ARG A 136 11.54 -2.05 12.64
N LEU A 137 10.42 -1.34 12.75
CA LEU A 137 9.72 -0.69 11.64
C LEU A 137 9.91 0.84 11.63
N HIS A 138 10.67 1.41 12.57
CA HIS A 138 10.83 2.86 12.67
C HIS A 138 11.41 3.48 11.41
N GLU A 139 12.40 2.83 10.80
CA GLU A 139 13.05 3.34 9.59
C GLU A 139 12.05 3.43 8.43
N VAL A 140 11.35 2.34 8.09
CA VAL A 140 10.38 2.36 6.99
C VAL A 140 9.18 3.26 7.25
N ALA A 141 8.74 3.37 8.50
CA ALA A 141 7.66 4.27 8.86
C ALA A 141 8.06 5.75 8.67
N GLN A 142 9.35 6.08 8.86
CA GLN A 142 9.86 7.45 8.67
C GLN A 142 10.14 7.78 7.19
N ILE A 143 10.74 6.85 6.45
CA ILE A 143 11.24 7.14 5.09
C ILE A 143 10.29 6.69 3.98
N GLY A 144 9.33 5.82 4.30
CA GLY A 144 8.47 5.14 3.34
C GLY A 144 9.14 3.96 2.62
N PRO A 145 8.40 3.25 1.76
CA PRO A 145 8.93 2.08 1.07
C PRO A 145 9.85 2.48 -0.09
N VAL A 146 11.13 2.56 0.20
CA VAL A 146 12.17 2.95 -0.76
C VAL A 146 12.14 2.01 -1.97
N GLY A 147 11.96 2.59 -3.16
CA GLY A 147 11.83 1.85 -4.42
C GLY A 147 10.39 1.59 -4.87
N GLU A 148 9.39 1.73 -3.99
CA GLU A 148 7.96 1.56 -4.32
C GLU A 148 7.21 2.90 -4.37
N LEU A 149 7.84 4.02 -3.97
CA LEU A 149 7.20 5.35 -3.95
C LEU A 149 6.59 5.76 -5.30
N ALA A 150 7.30 5.53 -6.41
CA ALA A 150 6.78 5.83 -7.74
C ALA A 150 5.55 4.97 -8.10
N ARG A 151 5.55 3.70 -7.67
CA ARG A 151 4.42 2.79 -7.88
C ARG A 151 3.22 3.19 -7.03
N LEU A 152 3.45 3.60 -5.79
CA LEU A 152 2.42 4.11 -4.90
C LEU A 152 1.79 5.39 -5.46
N ASP A 153 2.60 6.32 -5.94
CA ASP A 153 2.10 7.54 -6.57
C ASP A 153 1.26 7.24 -7.83
N GLN A 154 1.72 6.32 -8.68
CA GLN A 154 0.96 5.88 -9.85
C GLN A 154 -0.39 5.28 -9.45
N GLU A 155 -0.40 4.40 -8.44
CA GLU A 155 -1.61 3.77 -7.93
C GLU A 155 -2.57 4.79 -7.30
N ARG A 156 -2.04 5.80 -6.59
CA ARG A 156 -2.83 6.90 -6.01
C ARG A 156 -3.52 7.70 -7.10
N ARG A 157 -2.79 8.10 -8.16
CA ARG A 157 -3.39 8.83 -9.29
C ARG A 157 -4.47 8.00 -10.00
N ARG A 158 -4.21 6.71 -10.20
CA ARG A 158 -5.20 5.76 -10.76
C ARG A 158 -6.46 5.72 -9.91
N ARG A 159 -6.30 5.60 -8.59
CA ARG A 159 -7.40 5.56 -7.62
C ARG A 159 -8.18 6.88 -7.58
N ALA A 160 -7.49 8.02 -7.65
CA ALA A 160 -8.13 9.34 -7.72
C ALA A 160 -9.05 9.47 -8.94
N GLY A 161 -8.64 8.94 -10.10
CA GLY A 161 -9.49 8.87 -11.29
C GLY A 161 -10.76 8.04 -11.08
N GLU A 162 -10.65 6.89 -10.39
CA GLU A 162 -11.81 6.04 -10.06
C GLU A 162 -12.79 6.73 -9.11
N VAL A 163 -12.27 7.39 -8.07
CA VAL A 163 -13.07 8.12 -7.08
C VAL A 163 -13.77 9.32 -7.74
N ALA A 164 -13.05 10.06 -8.58
CA ALA A 164 -13.61 11.17 -9.35
C ALA A 164 -14.75 10.73 -10.27
N ALA A 165 -14.61 9.58 -10.94
CA ALA A 165 -15.64 9.02 -11.81
C ALA A 165 -16.92 8.61 -11.07
N ARG A 166 -16.81 8.19 -9.80
CA ARG A 166 -17.94 7.79 -8.96
C ARG A 166 -18.64 8.96 -8.26
N SER A 167 -17.96 10.10 -8.16
CA SER A 167 -18.47 11.32 -7.54
C SER A 167 -18.45 12.48 -8.56
N PRO A 168 -19.31 12.46 -9.60
CA PRO A 168 -19.29 13.48 -10.65
C PRO A 168 -19.61 14.85 -10.07
N VAL A 169 -18.68 15.80 -10.19
CA VAL A 169 -18.85 17.21 -9.77
C VAL A 169 -20.17 17.73 -10.34
N PRO A 170 -21.11 18.26 -9.54
CA PRO A 170 -22.25 18.96 -10.11
C PRO A 170 -21.70 20.09 -10.95
N ARG A 171 -21.90 20.03 -12.27
CA ARG A 171 -21.50 21.13 -13.16
C ARG A 171 -22.14 22.41 -12.60
N PRO A 172 -21.40 23.52 -12.48
CA PRO A 172 -22.03 24.79 -12.16
C PRO A 172 -23.12 25.00 -13.20
N THR A 173 -24.38 25.00 -12.74
CA THR A 173 -25.51 25.41 -13.57
C THR A 173 -25.17 26.81 -14.02
N ALA A 174 -24.92 26.97 -15.32
CA ALA A 174 -24.72 28.28 -15.91
C ALA A 174 -25.92 29.14 -15.49
N THR A 175 -25.67 30.11 -14.62
CA THR A 175 -26.64 31.14 -14.29
C THR A 175 -26.96 31.83 -15.61
N ARG A 176 -28.13 31.53 -16.18
CA ARG A 176 -28.68 32.32 -17.28
C ARG A 176 -29.04 33.68 -16.68
N SER A 177 -28.19 34.67 -16.93
CA SER A 177 -28.54 36.08 -16.84
C SER A 177 -29.50 36.46 -17.97
#